data_AF-W5SW52-F1
#
_entry.id   AF-W5SW52-F1
#
_cell.length_a   1.000
_cell.length_b   1.000
_cell.length_c   1.000
_cell.angle_alpha   90.00
_cell.angle_beta   90.00
_cell.angle_gamma   90.00
#
_symmetry.space_group_name_H-M   'P 1'
#
loop_
_entity.id
_entity.type
_entity.pdbx_description
1 polymer ?
#
loop_
_entity_poly.entity_id
_entity_poly.type
_entity_poly.pdbx_seq_one_letter_code
_entity_poly.pdbx_strand_id
1 'polypeptide(L)'
;MKLKKIIILLPLLITCCILNDDFLNLKSQVQQSLDALLEEKIEKILKEKAEQENGEDDDHVALTKEYLNFEILEGTKEKCLCLFCTWWCGCQKKCHITWMKIKAKNIIGENHKPLEDLKGKLRYSYSVSPIKYNDKYSKYVMPLILFESLDENLEVTSFKLTNHINLDFNNKKILGIQGIPQEEKSSEDGYKNVYPYGIVNINPNGGDEILSAFAALYQNGKWNSMEAEIKVKNKNTNNEETHKILLNGKLFNEFIKSVVSKYQGTTTANTKFRVPVNN
;
A
#
# COMPACT_ATOMS: atom_id res chain seq x y z
N MET A 1 -23.40 -60.73 -57.60
CA MET A 1 -22.16 -59.96 -57.80
C MET A 1 -22.02 -58.95 -56.66
N LYS A 2 -21.05 -59.20 -55.77
CA LYS A 2 -20.47 -58.40 -54.67
C LYS A 2 -21.35 -57.37 -53.91
N LEU A 3 -21.79 -57.76 -52.71
CA LEU A 3 -22.12 -56.83 -51.61
C LEU A 3 -20.87 -56.03 -51.22
N LYS A 4 -20.91 -54.70 -51.33
CA LYS A 4 -19.90 -53.80 -50.76
C LYS A 4 -20.15 -53.67 -49.25
N LYS A 5 -19.26 -54.23 -48.44
CA LYS A 5 -19.16 -53.93 -47.00
C LYS A 5 -18.62 -52.51 -46.85
N ILE A 6 -19.41 -51.60 -46.28
CA ILE A 6 -18.93 -50.30 -45.82
C ILE A 6 -18.44 -50.52 -44.39
N ILE A 7 -17.13 -50.40 -44.19
CA ILE A 7 -16.49 -50.34 -42.88
C ILE A 7 -16.52 -48.86 -42.47
N ILE A 8 -17.33 -48.51 -41.49
CA ILE A 8 -17.26 -47.19 -40.83
C ILE A 8 -16.12 -47.30 -39.81
N LEU A 9 -14.96 -46.73 -40.14
CA LEU A 9 -13.86 -46.54 -39.20
C LEU A 9 -14.19 -45.35 -38.30
N LEU A 10 -14.58 -45.64 -37.07
CA LEU A 10 -14.75 -44.66 -36.01
C LEU A 10 -13.35 -44.15 -35.56
N PRO A 11 -13.04 -42.85 -35.59
CA PRO A 11 -11.84 -42.36 -34.93
C PRO A 11 -12.10 -42.33 -33.42
N LEU A 12 -11.58 -43.32 -32.71
CA LEU A 12 -11.29 -43.24 -31.28
C LEU A 12 -10.16 -42.22 -31.09
N LEU A 13 -10.54 -40.94 -30.98
CA LEU A 13 -9.64 -39.92 -30.44
C LEU A 13 -9.80 -39.90 -28.92
N ILE A 14 -8.66 -40.14 -28.30
CA ILE A 14 -8.39 -40.20 -26.88
C ILE A 14 -8.80 -38.89 -26.21
N THR A 15 -9.90 -38.91 -25.45
CA THR A 15 -10.20 -37.91 -24.43
C THR A 15 -9.36 -38.22 -23.19
N CYS A 16 -8.12 -37.78 -23.19
CA CYS A 16 -7.32 -37.56 -21.98
C CYS A 16 -6.63 -36.21 -22.14
N CYS A 17 -7.25 -35.15 -21.63
CA CYS A 17 -6.62 -33.88 -21.21
C CYS A 17 -7.67 -32.80 -20.83
N ILE A 18 -8.72 -33.17 -20.08
CA ILE A 18 -9.58 -32.20 -19.39
C ILE A 18 -9.84 -32.76 -18.01
N LEU A 19 -8.87 -32.64 -17.10
CA LEU A 19 -9.07 -32.91 -15.65
C LEU A 19 -7.93 -32.36 -14.75
N ASN A 20 -7.04 -31.50 -15.28
CA ASN A 20 -5.97 -30.90 -14.45
C ASN A 20 -6.26 -29.47 -14.01
N ASP A 21 -6.93 -28.64 -14.83
CA ASP A 21 -7.20 -27.25 -14.46
C ASP A 21 -8.26 -27.13 -13.34
N ASP A 22 -9.30 -27.96 -13.38
CA ASP A 22 -10.33 -27.96 -12.33
C ASP A 22 -9.79 -28.43 -10.98
N PHE A 23 -8.84 -29.38 -10.95
CA PHE A 23 -8.27 -29.91 -9.70
C PHE A 23 -7.29 -28.93 -9.05
N LEU A 24 -6.54 -28.17 -9.85
CA LEU A 24 -5.66 -27.10 -9.36
C LEU A 24 -6.48 -25.91 -8.82
N ASN A 25 -7.57 -25.56 -9.50
CA ASN A 25 -8.48 -24.49 -9.07
C ASN A 25 -9.25 -24.89 -7.79
N LEU A 26 -9.70 -26.15 -7.70
CA LEU A 26 -10.34 -26.69 -6.50
C LEU A 26 -9.38 -26.75 -5.30
N LYS A 27 -8.12 -27.15 -5.51
CA LYS A 27 -7.11 -27.15 -4.45
C LYS A 27 -6.81 -25.73 -3.94
N SER A 28 -6.76 -24.74 -4.84
CA SER A 28 -6.60 -23.33 -4.49
C SER A 28 -7.79 -22.80 -3.68
N GLN A 29 -9.03 -23.08 -4.11
CA GLN A 29 -10.24 -22.64 -3.42
C GLN A 29 -10.44 -23.33 -2.06
N VAL A 30 -10.11 -24.62 -1.96
CA VAL A 30 -10.16 -25.37 -0.69
C VAL A 30 -9.09 -24.85 0.27
N GLN A 31 -7.88 -24.54 -0.20
CA GLN A 31 -6.84 -23.94 0.65
C GLN A 31 -7.23 -22.53 1.11
N GLN A 32 -7.76 -21.69 0.21
CA GLN A 32 -8.24 -20.34 0.55
C GLN A 32 -9.38 -20.36 1.57
N SER A 33 -10.33 -21.29 1.43
CA SER A 33 -11.43 -21.43 2.39
C SER A 33 -10.97 -22.00 3.74
N LEU A 34 -9.98 -22.90 3.75
CA LEU A 34 -9.33 -23.37 4.98
C LEU A 34 -8.54 -22.25 5.69
N ASP A 35 -7.80 -21.44 4.94
CA ASP A 35 -7.04 -20.32 5.47
C ASP A 35 -7.99 -19.24 6.01
N ALA A 36 -9.10 -18.94 5.31
CA ALA A 36 -10.14 -18.03 5.78
C ALA A 36 -10.85 -18.54 7.04
N LEU A 37 -11.18 -19.84 7.12
CA LEU A 37 -11.75 -20.46 8.30
C LEU A 37 -10.78 -20.49 9.48
N LEU A 38 -9.48 -20.63 9.21
CA LEU A 38 -8.44 -20.59 10.22
C LEU A 38 -8.26 -19.16 10.74
N GLU A 39 -8.26 -18.16 9.85
CA GLU A 39 -8.23 -16.74 10.23
C GLU A 39 -9.48 -16.37 11.06
N GLU A 40 -10.68 -16.79 10.65
CA GLU A 40 -11.93 -16.54 11.40
C GLU A 40 -11.91 -17.21 12.79
N LYS A 41 -11.39 -18.44 12.88
CA LYS A 41 -11.22 -19.13 14.17
C LYS A 41 -10.18 -18.46 15.06
N ILE A 42 -9.06 -18.02 14.49
CA ILE A 42 -8.02 -17.27 15.21
C ILE A 42 -8.61 -15.94 15.70
N GLU A 43 -9.40 -15.24 14.88
CA GLU A 43 -10.08 -14.00 15.24
C GLU A 43 -11.03 -14.22 16.42
N LYS A 44 -11.84 -15.29 16.36
CA LYS A 44 -12.76 -15.65 17.44
C LYS A 44 -12.03 -15.95 18.75
N ILE A 45 -10.95 -16.75 18.69
CA ILE A 45 -10.14 -17.09 19.86
C ILE A 45 -9.45 -15.85 20.45
N LEU A 46 -8.94 -14.94 19.60
CA LEU A 46 -8.29 -13.70 20.03
C LEU A 46 -9.29 -12.66 20.58
N LYS A 47 -10.56 -12.76 20.19
CA LYS A 47 -11.65 -11.94 20.74
C LYS A 47 -12.07 -12.46 22.11
N GLU A 48 -12.25 -13.77 22.23
CA GLU A 48 -12.57 -14.45 23.50
C GLU A 48 -11.44 -14.29 24.54
N LYS A 49 -10.16 -14.30 24.12
CA LYS A 49 -9.02 -14.01 25.02
C LYS A 49 -8.96 -12.57 25.49
N ALA A 50 -9.24 -11.60 24.62
CA ALA A 50 -9.21 -10.18 24.97
C ALA A 50 -10.35 -9.77 25.94
N GLU A 51 -11.45 -10.52 25.95
CA GLU A 51 -12.54 -10.34 26.91
C GLU A 51 -12.25 -10.99 28.28
N GLN A 52 -11.24 -11.88 28.37
CA GLN A 52 -10.88 -12.62 29.58
C GLN A 52 -9.68 -12.04 30.34
N GLU A 53 -8.79 -11.27 29.70
CA GLU A 53 -7.58 -10.71 30.31
C GLU A 53 -7.70 -9.17 30.51
N ASN A 54 -8.40 -8.76 31.56
CA ASN A 54 -8.18 -7.45 32.17
C ASN A 54 -6.90 -7.52 33.02
N GLY A 55 -5.73 -7.39 32.40
CA GLY A 55 -4.46 -7.26 33.11
C GLY A 55 -3.22 -7.67 32.31
N GLU A 56 -2.38 -6.69 31.96
CA GLU A 56 -0.97 -6.80 31.57
C GLU A 56 -0.59 -7.78 30.44
N ASP A 57 -0.81 -7.38 29.17
CA ASP A 57 0.20 -7.38 28.07
C ASP A 57 -0.44 -6.79 26.77
N ASP A 58 -0.69 -5.48 26.75
CA ASP A 58 -1.59 -4.82 25.77
C ASP A 58 -0.92 -4.42 24.43
N ASP A 59 0.41 -4.43 24.33
CA ASP A 59 1.09 -3.86 23.15
C ASP A 59 1.21 -4.83 21.96
N HIS A 60 1.36 -6.14 22.21
CA HIS A 60 1.53 -7.13 21.13
C HIS A 60 0.22 -7.52 20.42
N VAL A 61 -0.91 -7.46 21.13
CA VAL A 61 -2.24 -7.73 20.57
C VAL A 61 -2.74 -6.56 19.71
N ALA A 62 -2.36 -5.32 20.03
CA ALA A 62 -2.75 -4.12 19.28
C ALA A 62 -2.24 -4.14 17.82
N LEU A 63 -0.99 -4.57 17.59
CA LEU A 63 -0.41 -4.66 16.24
C LEU A 63 -1.09 -5.70 15.33
N THR A 64 -1.68 -6.74 15.94
CA THR A 64 -2.32 -7.86 15.22
C THR A 64 -3.79 -7.56 14.91
N LYS A 65 -4.41 -6.51 15.46
CA LYS A 65 -5.82 -6.13 15.18
C LYS A 65 -5.94 -4.87 14.32
N GLU A 66 -4.86 -4.14 14.11
CA GLU A 66 -4.90 -2.82 13.45
C GLU A 66 -5.25 -2.87 11.95
N TYR A 67 -5.00 -4.00 11.27
CA TYR A 67 -5.40 -4.18 9.88
C TYR A 67 -6.91 -4.41 9.70
N LEU A 68 -7.61 -4.88 10.75
CA LEU A 68 -9.04 -5.20 10.67
C LEU A 68 -9.91 -3.94 10.68
N ASN A 69 -9.45 -2.88 11.36
CA ASN A 69 -10.21 -1.64 11.54
C ASN A 69 -9.28 -0.42 11.43
N PHE A 70 -8.94 -0.02 10.20
CA PHE A 70 -8.33 1.28 9.95
C PHE A 70 -9.36 2.27 9.41
N GLU A 71 -9.25 3.52 9.84
CA GLU A 71 -10.09 4.59 9.34
C GLU A 71 -9.47 5.23 8.10
N ILE A 72 -10.32 5.52 7.11
CA ILE A 72 -9.93 6.13 5.85
C ILE A 72 -10.28 7.62 5.89
N LEU A 73 -9.33 8.44 5.46
CA LEU A 73 -9.53 9.84 5.09
C LEU A 73 -9.38 9.98 3.58
N GLU A 74 -10.24 10.77 2.96
CA GLU A 74 -10.17 11.05 1.53
C GLU A 74 -10.50 12.50 1.26
N GLY A 75 -10.08 12.98 0.09
CA GLY A 75 -10.41 14.33 -0.31
C GLY A 75 -9.86 14.71 -1.67
N THR A 76 -10.07 15.98 -1.99
CA THR A 76 -9.55 16.62 -3.21
C THR A 76 -8.66 17.79 -2.83
N LYS A 77 -7.59 17.99 -3.59
CA LYS A 77 -6.66 19.12 -3.39
C LYS A 77 -6.36 19.80 -4.71
N GLU A 78 -6.30 21.13 -4.70
CA GLU A 78 -5.88 21.90 -5.87
C GLU A 78 -4.37 21.70 -6.13
N LYS A 79 -4.03 20.96 -7.18
CA LYS A 79 -2.66 20.66 -7.60
C LYS A 79 -2.63 20.24 -9.06
N CYS A 80 -1.84 20.93 -9.87
CA CYS A 80 -1.62 20.56 -11.28
C CYS A 80 -0.46 19.56 -11.40
N LEU A 81 -0.61 18.57 -12.29
CA LEU A 81 0.39 17.51 -12.55
C LEU A 81 1.19 17.74 -13.84
N CYS A 82 0.94 18.84 -14.56
CA CYS A 82 1.63 19.14 -15.80
C CYS A 82 3.06 19.65 -15.54
N LEU A 83 4.04 18.95 -16.11
CA LEU A 83 5.48 19.27 -16.05
C LEU A 83 5.81 20.65 -16.65
N PHE A 84 4.99 21.09 -17.59
CA PHE A 84 5.19 22.33 -18.34
C PHE A 84 3.89 23.15 -18.36
N CYS A 85 3.30 23.49 -17.20
CA CYS A 85 2.28 24.56 -17.18
C CYS A 85 2.95 25.92 -17.35
N THR A 86 3.35 26.25 -18.58
CA THR A 86 3.61 27.62 -18.99
C THR A 86 2.31 28.26 -19.48
N TRP A 87 2.23 29.59 -19.56
CA TRP A 87 1.04 30.30 -20.05
C TRP A 87 0.59 29.84 -21.46
N TRP A 88 1.47 29.20 -22.24
CA TRP A 88 1.21 28.78 -23.61
C TRP A 88 0.51 27.42 -23.80
N CYS A 89 0.40 26.58 -22.77
CA CYS A 89 -0.08 25.20 -22.95
C CYS A 89 -1.56 24.97 -22.56
N GLY A 90 -2.33 26.02 -22.33
CA GLY A 90 -3.79 25.88 -22.10
C GLY A 90 -4.16 25.06 -20.86
N CYS A 91 -3.27 24.97 -19.86
CA CYS A 91 -3.58 24.33 -18.57
C CYS A 91 -4.87 24.95 -17.99
N GLN A 92 -5.82 24.11 -17.58
CA GLN A 92 -7.03 24.57 -16.88
C GLN A 92 -6.62 25.41 -15.67
N LYS A 93 -7.30 26.55 -15.44
CA LYS A 93 -6.97 27.51 -14.37
C LYS A 93 -6.95 26.91 -12.96
N LYS A 94 -7.64 25.78 -12.76
CA LYS A 94 -7.63 25.00 -11.53
C LYS A 94 -7.54 23.52 -11.88
N CYS A 95 -6.59 22.82 -11.27
CA CYS A 95 -6.46 21.37 -11.38
C CYS A 95 -6.67 20.76 -10.01
N HIS A 96 -7.39 19.65 -9.94
CA HIS A 96 -7.64 18.94 -8.69
C HIS A 96 -7.15 17.51 -8.78
N ILE A 97 -6.53 17.05 -7.70
CA ILE A 97 -6.22 15.65 -7.49
C ILE A 97 -7.13 15.07 -6.41
N THR A 98 -7.59 13.84 -6.61
CA THR A 98 -8.23 13.05 -5.55
C THR A 98 -7.19 12.17 -4.87
N TRP A 99 -7.25 12.08 -3.55
CA TRP A 99 -6.38 11.23 -2.73
C TRP A 99 -7.20 10.45 -1.71
N MET A 100 -6.62 9.35 -1.25
CA MET A 100 -7.12 8.56 -0.12
C MET A 100 -5.93 8.20 0.77
N LYS A 101 -6.12 8.17 2.09
CA LYS A 101 -5.13 7.70 3.06
C LYS A 101 -5.79 7.03 4.25
N ILE A 102 -5.02 6.31 5.04
CA ILE A 102 -5.44 5.88 6.38
C ILE A 102 -5.12 6.98 7.41
N LYS A 103 -5.84 7.01 8.54
CA LYS A 103 -5.45 7.85 9.69
C LYS A 103 -4.04 7.49 10.18
N ALA A 104 -3.31 8.50 10.65
CA ALA A 104 -1.93 8.32 11.06
C ALA A 104 -1.79 7.40 12.29
N LYS A 105 -0.80 6.52 12.25
CA LYS A 105 -0.49 5.50 13.25
C LYS A 105 0.84 5.78 13.93
N ASN A 106 1.03 5.22 15.12
CA ASN A 106 2.30 5.34 15.83
C ASN A 106 3.44 4.68 15.03
N ILE A 107 4.62 5.29 15.06
CA ILE A 107 5.81 4.69 14.45
C ILE A 107 6.30 3.56 15.34
N ILE A 108 6.46 2.37 14.77
CA ILE A 108 6.87 1.16 15.48
C ILE A 108 8.37 0.90 15.26
N GLY A 109 9.10 0.60 16.33
CA GLY A 109 10.53 0.25 16.28
C GLY A 109 10.78 -1.24 16.06
N GLU A 110 12.06 -1.64 15.97
CA GLU A 110 12.49 -3.04 15.80
C GLU A 110 11.98 -3.97 16.93
N ASN A 111 11.77 -3.41 18.13
CA ASN A 111 11.22 -4.13 19.28
C ASN A 111 9.70 -4.37 19.18
N HIS A 112 9.06 -4.05 18.05
CA HIS A 112 7.62 -4.17 17.83
C HIS A 112 6.79 -3.35 18.82
N LYS A 113 7.35 -2.25 19.34
CA LYS A 113 6.64 -1.29 20.19
C LYS A 113 6.71 0.11 19.57
N PRO A 114 5.79 1.02 19.91
CA PRO A 114 5.92 2.42 19.53
C PRO A 114 7.29 2.99 19.92
N LEU A 115 7.93 3.74 19.02
CA LEU A 115 9.16 4.46 19.34
C LEU A 115 8.84 5.62 20.28
N GLU A 116 9.26 5.50 21.54
CA GLU A 116 8.95 6.48 22.59
C GLU A 116 9.44 7.89 22.25
N ASP A 117 10.61 8.04 21.62
CA ASP A 117 11.15 9.36 21.24
C ASP A 117 10.27 10.12 20.24
N LEU A 118 9.52 9.38 19.40
CA LEU A 118 8.64 9.91 18.36
C LEU A 118 7.16 9.91 18.78
N LYS A 119 6.81 9.21 19.87
CA LYS A 119 5.45 9.07 20.36
C LYS A 119 4.84 10.43 20.69
N GLY A 120 3.64 10.67 20.14
CA GLY A 120 2.94 11.95 20.30
C GLY A 120 3.55 13.12 19.50
N LYS A 121 4.62 12.90 18.73
CA LYS A 121 5.29 13.93 17.93
C LYS A 121 5.26 13.64 16.44
N LEU A 122 5.46 12.37 16.07
CA LEU A 122 5.51 11.92 14.69
C LEU A 122 4.76 10.60 14.53
N ARG A 123 3.99 10.50 13.45
CA ARG A 123 3.20 9.32 13.08
C ARG A 123 3.41 8.98 11.61
N TYR A 124 2.95 7.83 11.17
CA TYR A 124 2.99 7.45 9.76
C TYR A 124 1.61 7.05 9.22
N SER A 125 1.39 7.20 7.93
CA SER A 125 0.21 6.67 7.25
C SER A 125 0.54 6.20 5.84
N TYR A 126 -0.36 5.38 5.28
CA TYR A 126 -0.35 5.03 3.86
C TYR A 126 -1.35 5.88 3.11
N SER A 127 -0.96 6.30 1.91
CA SER A 127 -1.81 7.07 1.00
C SER A 127 -1.72 6.57 -0.43
N VAL A 128 -2.75 6.83 -1.23
CA VAL A 128 -2.71 6.70 -2.68
C VAL A 128 -3.08 8.05 -3.27
N SER A 129 -2.20 8.57 -4.14
CA SER A 129 -2.37 9.85 -4.80
C SER A 129 -1.49 9.95 -6.04
N PRO A 130 -1.94 10.62 -7.11
CA PRO A 130 -3.32 11.05 -7.38
C PRO A 130 -4.17 9.88 -7.89
N ILE A 131 -5.34 9.63 -7.28
CA ILE A 131 -6.31 8.63 -7.76
C ILE A 131 -7.01 9.13 -9.03
N LYS A 132 -7.48 10.38 -8.98
CA LYS A 132 -8.05 11.10 -10.11
C LYS A 132 -7.33 12.43 -10.32
N TYR A 133 -7.34 12.90 -11.57
CA TYR A 133 -6.92 14.22 -11.98
C TYR A 133 -8.04 14.86 -12.80
N ASN A 134 -8.64 15.94 -12.29
CA ASN A 134 -9.83 16.57 -12.86
C ASN A 134 -10.93 15.53 -13.19
N ASP A 135 -11.31 14.75 -12.16
CA ASP A 135 -12.33 13.70 -12.17
C ASP A 135 -12.05 12.46 -13.05
N LYS A 136 -10.95 12.45 -13.81
CA LYS A 136 -10.52 11.29 -14.60
C LYS A 136 -9.51 10.46 -13.83
N TYR A 137 -9.61 9.13 -13.90
CA TYR A 137 -8.62 8.25 -13.29
C TYR A 137 -7.21 8.55 -13.81
N SER A 138 -6.27 8.71 -12.88
CA SER A 138 -4.93 9.18 -13.19
C SER A 138 -4.01 8.02 -13.58
N LYS A 139 -3.25 8.21 -14.66
CA LYS A 139 -2.13 7.32 -14.99
C LYS A 139 -0.99 7.40 -13.96
N TYR A 140 -0.93 8.47 -13.17
CA TYR A 140 0.08 8.72 -12.15
C TYR A 140 -0.29 8.21 -10.76
N VAL A 141 -1.40 7.47 -10.63
CA VAL A 141 -1.79 6.85 -9.35
C VAL A 141 -0.63 6.02 -8.80
N MET A 142 -0.27 6.23 -7.53
CA MET A 142 0.77 5.48 -6.84
C MET A 142 0.53 5.47 -5.33
N PRO A 143 1.00 4.43 -4.62
CA PRO A 143 1.08 4.45 -3.17
C PRO A 143 2.17 5.41 -2.68
N LEU A 144 1.92 6.02 -1.53
CA LEU A 144 2.82 6.89 -0.80
C LEU A 144 2.89 6.46 0.66
N ILE A 145 4.05 6.61 1.27
CA ILE A 145 4.25 6.52 2.72
C ILE A 145 4.39 7.94 3.23
N LEU A 146 3.54 8.31 4.18
CA LEU A 146 3.49 9.65 4.75
C LEU A 146 4.03 9.61 6.17
N PHE A 147 4.86 10.59 6.55
CA PHE A 147 5.16 10.86 7.94
C PHE A 147 4.51 12.17 8.36
N GLU A 148 3.73 12.13 9.42
CA GLU A 148 2.85 13.21 9.85
C GLU A 148 3.29 13.73 11.20
N SER A 149 3.70 15.00 11.23
CA SER A 149 4.21 15.62 12.43
C SER A 149 3.12 16.38 13.17
N LEU A 150 3.03 16.14 14.48
CA LEU A 150 2.27 16.96 15.43
C LEU A 150 3.09 18.16 15.92
N ASP A 151 4.41 18.10 15.77
CA ASP A 151 5.36 19.15 16.13
C ASP A 151 5.91 19.84 14.87
N GLU A 152 5.71 21.15 14.74
CA GLU A 152 6.18 21.92 13.57
C GLU A 152 7.71 21.96 13.43
N ASN A 153 8.42 21.67 14.51
CA ASN A 153 9.88 21.66 14.58
C ASN A 153 10.48 20.32 14.15
N LEU A 154 9.68 19.28 13.95
CA LEU A 154 10.18 18.00 13.44
C LEU A 154 9.99 17.90 11.93
N GLU A 155 11.06 17.48 11.27
CA GLU A 155 11.11 17.21 9.84
C GLU A 155 11.59 15.80 9.59
N VAL A 156 10.92 15.06 8.70
CA VAL A 156 11.49 13.83 8.16
C VAL A 156 12.27 14.20 6.91
N THR A 157 13.59 14.07 6.98
CA THR A 157 14.51 14.49 5.92
C THR A 157 14.84 13.35 4.98
N SER A 158 14.78 12.10 5.46
CA SER A 158 15.04 10.92 4.64
C SER A 158 14.21 9.72 5.05
N PHE A 159 13.92 8.87 4.06
CA PHE A 159 13.29 7.56 4.22
C PHE A 159 13.95 6.56 3.26
N LYS A 160 14.15 5.33 3.73
CA LYS A 160 14.58 4.20 2.90
C LYS A 160 14.05 2.88 3.45
N LEU A 161 13.85 1.91 2.57
CA LEU A 161 13.58 0.52 2.93
C LEU A 161 14.92 -0.22 3.06
N THR A 162 15.18 -0.86 4.19
CA THR A 162 16.51 -1.46 4.48
C THR A 162 16.79 -2.68 3.61
N ASN A 163 15.75 -3.44 3.26
CA ASN A 163 15.86 -4.63 2.40
C ASN A 163 15.62 -4.34 0.91
N HIS A 164 15.37 -3.07 0.54
CA HIS A 164 15.15 -2.62 -0.83
C HIS A 164 15.96 -1.34 -1.13
N ILE A 165 17.27 -1.40 -0.90
CA ILE A 165 18.19 -0.24 -0.98
C ILE A 165 18.27 0.41 -2.37
N ASN A 166 17.82 -0.28 -3.41
CA ASN A 166 17.76 0.23 -4.78
C ASN A 166 16.58 1.18 -5.01
N LEU A 167 15.62 1.25 -4.08
CA LEU A 167 14.48 2.15 -4.14
C LEU A 167 14.83 3.49 -3.50
N ASP A 168 14.96 4.52 -4.33
CA ASP A 168 15.26 5.88 -3.86
C ASP A 168 13.99 6.70 -3.63
N PHE A 169 13.57 6.78 -2.38
CA PHE A 169 12.43 7.61 -1.95
C PHE A 169 12.80 9.10 -1.76
N ASN A 170 14.09 9.43 -1.76
CA ASN A 170 14.59 10.77 -1.44
C ASN A 170 14.69 11.64 -2.70
N ASN A 171 14.83 11.01 -3.88
CA ASN A 171 14.60 11.71 -5.14
C ASN A 171 13.10 11.96 -5.38
N LYS A 172 12.62 13.12 -4.92
CA LYS A 172 11.21 13.49 -5.04
C LYS A 172 10.83 14.19 -6.36
N LYS A 173 11.75 14.35 -7.31
CA LYS A 173 11.55 15.18 -8.51
C LYS A 173 11.72 14.39 -9.82
N ILE A 174 10.79 14.58 -10.75
CA ILE A 174 10.90 14.17 -12.14
C ILE A 174 11.59 15.29 -12.91
N LEU A 175 12.70 14.96 -13.57
CA LEU A 175 13.53 15.90 -14.34
C LEU A 175 13.94 17.17 -13.57
N GLY A 176 13.98 17.11 -12.23
CA GLY A 176 14.33 18.24 -11.36
C GLY A 176 13.26 19.32 -11.20
N ILE A 177 12.08 19.20 -11.81
CA ILE A 177 11.10 20.30 -11.93
C ILE A 177 9.86 20.06 -11.07
N GLN A 178 9.29 18.85 -11.07
CA GLN A 178 8.02 18.56 -10.42
C GLN A 178 8.00 17.15 -9.87
N GLY A 179 7.27 16.91 -8.79
CA GLY A 179 7.08 15.57 -8.26
C GLY A 179 6.41 15.58 -6.91
N ILE A 180 6.88 14.70 -6.03
CA ILE A 180 6.40 14.63 -4.65
C ILE A 180 6.96 15.87 -3.90
N PRO A 181 6.11 16.61 -3.18
CA PRO A 181 6.57 17.76 -2.40
C PRO A 181 7.47 17.30 -1.25
N GLN A 182 8.38 18.17 -0.81
CA GLN A 182 9.23 17.86 0.35
C GLN A 182 8.40 17.82 1.63
N GLU A 183 7.53 18.82 1.80
CA GLU A 183 6.62 19.02 2.94
C GLU A 183 5.27 19.54 2.40
N GLU A 184 4.17 19.16 3.03
CA GLU A 184 2.87 19.80 2.88
C GLU A 184 2.20 20.00 4.25
N LYS A 185 1.22 20.92 4.34
CA LYS A 185 0.36 21.00 5.53
C LYS A 185 -0.55 19.77 5.60
N SER A 186 -0.74 19.25 6.82
CA SER A 186 -1.60 18.09 7.02
C SER A 186 -3.06 18.43 6.73
N SER A 187 -3.78 17.45 6.19
CA SER A 187 -5.23 17.46 6.06
C SER A 187 -5.94 16.79 7.23
N GLU A 188 -5.20 16.23 8.19
CA GLU A 188 -5.74 15.59 9.38
C GLU A 188 -5.62 16.55 10.59
N ASP A 189 -6.74 16.74 11.30
CA ASP A 189 -6.79 17.63 12.46
C ASP A 189 -5.80 17.21 13.54
N GLY A 190 -5.13 18.20 14.14
CA GLY A 190 -4.10 17.99 15.15
C GLY A 190 -2.68 17.81 14.60
N TYR A 191 -2.53 17.54 13.30
CA TYR A 191 -1.22 17.42 12.65
C TYR A 191 -0.84 18.72 11.94
N LYS A 192 0.45 19.03 11.93
CA LYS A 192 1.01 20.28 11.37
C LYS A 192 1.48 20.08 9.94
N ASN A 193 2.43 19.17 9.76
CA ASN A 193 3.14 18.96 8.51
C ASN A 193 3.13 17.47 8.12
N VAL A 194 3.22 17.21 6.83
CA VAL A 194 3.30 15.88 6.23
C VAL A 194 4.50 15.82 5.31
N TYR A 195 5.26 14.74 5.42
CA TYR A 195 6.44 14.43 4.63
C TYR A 195 6.14 13.20 3.76
N PRO A 196 5.69 13.38 2.51
CA PRO A 196 5.35 12.26 1.64
C PRO A 196 6.59 11.65 0.98
N TYR A 197 6.57 10.32 0.87
CA TYR A 197 7.60 9.52 0.22
C TYR A 197 6.97 8.51 -0.75
N GLY A 198 7.55 8.42 -1.94
CA GLY A 198 7.14 7.50 -3.00
C GLY A 198 8.19 7.48 -4.10
N ILE A 199 8.01 6.58 -5.08
CA ILE A 199 8.94 6.45 -6.21
C ILE A 199 8.38 7.21 -7.41
N VAL A 200 9.09 8.26 -7.82
CA VAL A 200 8.72 9.06 -8.99
C VAL A 200 9.45 8.55 -10.22
N ASN A 201 8.68 8.28 -11.27
CA ASN A 201 9.19 7.82 -12.55
C ASN A 201 8.74 8.76 -13.68
N ILE A 202 9.61 8.99 -14.67
CA ILE A 202 9.25 9.77 -15.88
C ILE A 202 8.03 9.14 -16.56
N ASN A 203 8.03 7.83 -16.68
CA ASN A 203 6.89 7.04 -17.14
C ASN A 203 6.18 6.48 -15.91
N PRO A 204 4.95 6.92 -15.60
CA PRO A 204 4.27 6.47 -14.39
C PRO A 204 3.93 4.98 -14.49
N ASN A 205 4.31 4.23 -13.47
CA ASN A 205 4.22 2.77 -13.42
C ASN A 205 3.39 2.29 -12.22
N GLY A 206 2.46 3.09 -11.71
CA GLY A 206 1.58 2.66 -10.63
C GLY A 206 2.27 2.48 -9.27
N GLY A 207 3.55 2.86 -9.14
CA GLY A 207 4.38 2.48 -7.99
C GLY A 207 4.64 0.98 -7.90
N ASP A 208 4.83 0.31 -9.05
CA ASP A 208 5.11 -1.13 -9.18
C ASP A 208 6.21 -1.59 -8.20
N GLU A 209 7.23 -0.78 -7.99
CA GLU A 209 8.34 -1.06 -7.10
C GLU A 209 7.90 -1.17 -5.63
N ILE A 210 7.10 -0.20 -5.16
CA ILE A 210 6.58 -0.19 -3.79
C ILE A 210 5.62 -1.38 -3.62
N LEU A 211 4.68 -1.56 -4.56
CA LEU A 211 3.70 -2.65 -4.49
C LEU A 211 4.39 -4.02 -4.48
N SER A 212 5.44 -4.21 -5.28
CA SER A 212 6.21 -5.45 -5.32
C SER A 212 7.02 -5.68 -4.05
N ALA A 213 7.62 -4.62 -3.49
CA ALA A 213 8.32 -4.70 -2.21
C ALA A 213 7.39 -5.14 -1.07
N PHE A 214 6.18 -4.58 -1.02
CA PHE A 214 5.16 -5.00 -0.05
C PHE A 214 4.62 -6.41 -0.32
N ALA A 215 4.44 -6.81 -1.57
CA ALA A 215 4.01 -8.17 -1.91
C ALA A 215 5.01 -9.23 -1.40
N ALA A 216 6.31 -8.95 -1.47
CA ALA A 216 7.36 -9.86 -1.01
C ALA A 216 7.34 -10.13 0.51
N LEU A 217 6.63 -9.32 1.30
CA LEU A 217 6.45 -9.54 2.73
C LEU A 217 5.50 -10.70 3.04
N TYR A 218 4.63 -11.08 2.09
CA TYR A 218 3.73 -12.20 2.25
C TYR A 218 4.42 -13.50 1.86
N GLN A 219 4.73 -14.33 2.85
CA GLN A 219 5.46 -15.58 2.67
C GLN A 219 4.82 -16.67 3.52
N ASN A 220 4.60 -17.84 2.92
CA ASN A 220 4.08 -19.04 3.61
C ASN A 220 2.78 -18.76 4.40
N GLY A 221 1.86 -18.00 3.80
CA GLY A 221 0.56 -17.69 4.42
C GLY A 221 0.61 -16.58 5.48
N LYS A 222 1.75 -15.91 5.67
CA LYS A 222 1.94 -14.93 6.74
C LYS A 222 2.52 -13.62 6.22
N TRP A 223 2.12 -12.52 6.85
CA TRP A 223 2.64 -11.19 6.58
C TRP A 223 3.80 -10.88 7.52
N ASN A 224 4.92 -10.44 6.94
CA ASN A 224 6.04 -9.85 7.68
C ASN A 224 5.95 -8.32 7.70
N SER A 225 6.65 -7.70 8.64
CA SER A 225 6.84 -6.24 8.68
C SER A 225 7.87 -5.81 7.64
N MET A 226 7.66 -4.64 7.03
CA MET A 226 8.64 -3.99 6.18
C MET A 226 9.60 -3.17 7.04
N GLU A 227 10.87 -3.56 7.03
CA GLU A 227 11.94 -2.83 7.72
C GLU A 227 12.34 -1.56 6.94
N ALA A 228 12.45 -0.46 7.65
CA ALA A 228 12.81 0.82 7.07
C ALA A 228 13.62 1.68 8.05
N GLU A 229 14.15 2.77 7.53
CA GLU A 229 14.86 3.79 8.30
C GLU A 229 14.34 5.16 7.91
N ILE A 230 14.14 6.01 8.92
CA ILE A 230 13.86 7.44 8.74
C ILE A 230 14.94 8.28 9.39
N LYS A 231 15.22 9.43 8.80
CA LYS A 231 15.98 10.50 9.45
C LYS A 231 15.03 11.60 9.87
N VAL A 232 15.08 11.94 11.15
CA VAL A 232 14.23 12.95 11.76
C VAL A 232 15.12 14.08 12.26
N LYS A 233 14.88 15.28 11.74
CA LYS A 233 15.61 16.48 12.10
C LYS A 233 14.74 17.36 13.00
N ASN A 234 15.30 17.80 14.11
CA ASN A 234 14.75 18.89 14.91
C ASN A 234 15.25 20.23 14.35
N LYS A 235 14.34 21.05 13.83
CA LYS A 235 14.63 22.34 13.20
C LYS A 235 15.22 23.36 14.18
N ASN A 236 14.91 23.27 15.47
CA ASN A 236 15.40 24.20 16.50
C ASN A 236 16.85 23.92 16.89
N THR A 237 17.21 22.64 17.06
CA THR A 237 18.56 22.25 17.47
C THR A 237 19.47 21.92 16.29
N ASN A 238 18.91 21.74 15.09
CA ASN A 238 19.55 21.14 13.92
C ASN A 238 20.08 19.71 14.14
N ASN A 239 19.72 19.07 15.26
CA ASN A 239 20.07 17.66 15.48
C ASN A 239 19.24 16.78 14.54
N GLU A 240 19.90 15.79 13.93
CA GLU A 240 19.28 14.79 13.08
C GLU A 240 19.57 13.41 13.64
N GLU A 241 18.51 12.64 13.86
CA GLU A 241 18.57 11.29 14.40
C GLU A 241 18.03 10.29 13.38
N THR A 242 18.60 9.09 13.41
CA THR A 242 18.23 8.00 12.51
C THR A 242 17.46 6.96 13.31
N HIS A 243 16.23 6.67 12.91
CA HIS A 243 15.38 5.69 13.57
C HIS A 243 15.08 4.53 12.61
N LYS A 244 15.28 3.31 13.09
CA LYS A 244 14.81 2.11 12.41
C LYS A 244 13.37 1.82 12.80
N ILE A 245 12.55 1.53 11.80
CA ILE A 245 11.10 1.42 11.95
C ILE A 245 10.56 0.18 11.23
N LEU A 246 9.39 -0.26 11.67
CA LEU A 246 8.61 -1.33 11.06
C LEU A 246 7.32 -0.77 10.47
N LEU A 247 7.08 -1.07 9.19
CA LEU A 247 5.86 -0.73 8.46
C LEU A 247 4.97 -1.99 8.33
N ASN A 248 3.67 -1.86 8.59
CA ASN A 248 2.73 -2.99 8.59
C ASN A 248 2.31 -3.40 7.17
N GLY A 249 2.86 -4.53 6.70
CA GLY A 249 2.60 -5.06 5.35
C GLY A 249 1.15 -5.48 5.10
N LYS A 250 0.50 -6.13 6.08
CA LYS A 250 -0.91 -6.54 5.97
C LYS A 250 -1.82 -5.32 5.88
N LEU A 251 -1.60 -4.31 6.73
CA LEU A 251 -2.33 -3.05 6.71
C LEU A 251 -2.19 -2.33 5.36
N PHE A 252 -0.98 -2.27 4.81
CA PHE A 252 -0.77 -1.69 3.48
C PHE A 252 -1.60 -2.43 2.42
N ASN A 253 -1.59 -3.76 2.42
CA ASN A 253 -2.36 -4.56 1.46
C ASN A 253 -3.86 -4.32 1.56
N GLU A 254 -4.41 -4.33 2.78
CA GLU A 254 -5.84 -4.09 3.02
C GLU A 254 -6.26 -2.66 2.67
N PHE A 255 -5.38 -1.68 2.87
CA PHE A 255 -5.58 -0.32 2.40
C PHE A 255 -5.63 -0.24 0.86
N ILE A 256 -4.70 -0.89 0.15
CA ILE A 256 -4.74 -0.91 -1.32
C ILE A 256 -5.98 -1.63 -1.85
N LYS A 257 -6.43 -2.73 -1.21
CA LYS A 257 -7.71 -3.38 -1.52
C LYS A 257 -8.87 -2.39 -1.40
N SER A 258 -8.90 -1.61 -0.32
CA SER A 258 -9.94 -0.59 -0.10
C SER A 258 -9.93 0.49 -1.18
N VAL A 259 -8.74 0.95 -1.60
CA VAL A 259 -8.60 1.92 -2.69
C VAL A 259 -9.12 1.33 -4.00
N VAL A 260 -8.69 0.12 -4.39
CA VAL A 260 -9.11 -0.53 -5.64
C VAL A 260 -10.60 -0.84 -5.64
N SER A 261 -11.16 -1.29 -4.52
CA SER A 261 -12.60 -1.56 -4.37
C SER A 261 -13.44 -0.31 -4.61
N LYS A 262 -13.05 0.83 -4.01
CA LYS A 262 -13.78 2.09 -4.14
C LYS A 262 -13.51 2.84 -5.44
N TYR A 263 -12.28 2.77 -5.96
CA TYR A 263 -11.82 3.49 -7.15
C TYR A 263 -11.38 2.53 -8.25
N GLN A 264 -12.27 1.62 -8.66
CA GLN A 264 -11.97 0.50 -9.57
C GLN A 264 -11.25 0.88 -10.87
N GLY A 265 -11.47 2.10 -11.38
CA GLY A 265 -10.79 2.56 -12.59
C GLY A 265 -9.30 2.88 -12.44
N THR A 266 -8.72 2.84 -11.23
CA THR A 266 -7.27 3.01 -11.02
C THR A 266 -6.46 1.92 -11.73
N THR A 267 -6.91 0.67 -11.65
CA THR A 267 -6.22 -0.49 -12.26
C THR A 267 -6.33 -0.49 -13.78
N THR A 268 -7.37 0.16 -14.33
CA THR A 268 -7.50 0.36 -15.79
C THR A 268 -6.66 1.53 -16.28
N ALA A 269 -6.62 2.63 -15.52
CA ALA A 269 -5.83 3.80 -15.86
C ALA A 269 -4.32 3.53 -15.78
N ASN A 270 -3.89 2.71 -14.82
CA ASN A 270 -2.53 2.20 -14.75
C ASN A 270 -2.55 0.72 -14.32
N THR A 271 -2.28 -0.18 -15.27
CA THR A 271 -2.31 -1.65 -15.06
C THR A 271 -1.25 -2.17 -14.10
N LYS A 272 -0.26 -1.33 -13.76
CA LYS A 272 0.76 -1.65 -12.75
C LYS A 272 0.31 -1.33 -11.33
N PHE A 273 -0.63 -0.41 -11.15
CA PHE A 273 -1.25 -0.17 -9.86
C PHE A 273 -2.22 -1.32 -9.55
N ARG A 274 -1.90 -2.11 -8.53
CA ARG A 274 -2.62 -3.34 -8.17
C ARG A 274 -2.55 -3.59 -6.66
N VAL A 275 -3.43 -4.44 -6.15
CA VAL A 275 -3.28 -5.00 -4.81
C VAL A 275 -2.01 -5.87 -4.77
N PRO A 276 -1.10 -5.68 -3.78
CA PRO A 276 0.12 -6.48 -3.67
C PRO A 276 -0.14 -7.99 -3.63
N VAL A 277 -1.10 -8.41 -2.80
CA VAL A 277 -1.53 -9.81 -2.65
C VAL A 277 -3.05 -9.88 -2.66
N ASN A 278 -3.59 -10.52 -3.70
CA ASN A 278 -5.01 -10.68 -3.94
C ASN A 278 -5.43 -12.14 -3.70
N ASN A 279 -5.43 -12.53 -2.43
CA ASN A 279 -5.94 -13.83 -1.97
C ASN A 279 -7.39 -13.70 -1.54
#